data_AF-A0A7C4MYF8-F1
#
_entry.id   AF-A0A7C4MYF8-F1
#
_cell.length_a   1.000
_cell.length_b   1.000
_cell.length_c   1.000
_cell.angle_alpha   90.00
_cell.angle_beta   90.00
_cell.angle_gamma   90.00
#
_symmetry.space_group_name_H-M   'P 1'
#
loop_
_entity.id
_entity.type
_entity.pdbx_description
1 polymer ?
#
loop_
_entity_poly.entity_id
_entity_poly.type
_entity_poly.pdbx_seq_one_letter_code
_entity_poly.pdbx_strand_id
1 'polypeptide(L)' 'MLDKEFLNIRCRLLDLAATLDRVERADGPSDTPQRRLIGEAISLLGGSGTDRAERVQMLFSLPYDPQWRTK' A
#
# COMPACT_ATOMS: atom_id res chain seq x y z
N MET A 1 -0.45 20.60 13.42
CA MET A 1 -0.81 19.17 13.31
C MET A 1 0.23 18.43 12.46
N LEU A 2 0.60 18.96 11.28
CA LEU A 2 1.69 18.43 10.47
C LEU A 2 3.00 18.28 11.25
N ASP A 3 3.41 19.26 12.06
CA ASP A 3 4.67 19.19 12.81
C ASP A 3 4.72 18.01 13.80
N LYS A 4 3.57 17.61 14.34
CA LYS A 4 3.46 16.44 15.24
C LYS A 4 3.57 15.12 14.47
N GLU A 5 2.99 15.08 13.27
CA GLU A 5 2.97 13.89 12.43
C GLU A 5 4.19 13.76 11.51
N PHE A 6 4.95 14.84 11.29
CA PHE A 6 6.03 14.89 10.30
C PHE A 6 7.06 13.79 10.53
N LEU A 7 7.54 13.63 11.78
CA LEU A 7 8.50 12.58 12.12
C LEU A 7 7.89 11.19 11.98
N ASN A 8 6.61 11.03 12.33
CA ASN A 8 5.91 9.74 12.19
C ASN A 8 5.78 9.34 10.70
N ILE A 9 5.34 10.27 9.85
CA ILE A 9 5.22 10.09 8.40
C ILE A 9 6.60 9.78 7.81
N ARG A 10 7.64 10.55 8.17
CA ARG A 10 9.01 10.32 7.69
C ARG A 10 9.50 8.92 8.03
N CYS A 11 9.30 8.46 9.26
CA CYS A 11 9.71 7.11 9.66
C CYS A 11 9.02 6.03 8.82
N ARG A 12 7.71 6.16 8.59
CA ARG A 12 6.94 5.21 7.76
C ARG A 12 7.39 5.22 6.30
N LEU A 13 7.70 6.40 5.75
CA LEU A 13 8.21 6.53 4.38
C LEU A 13 9.58 5.85 4.23
N LEU A 14 10.48 6.03 5.19
CA LEU A 14 11.80 5.38 5.17
C LEU A 14 11.70 3.87 5.31
N ASP A 15 10.84 3.36 6.18
CA ASP A 15 10.62 1.92 6.36
C ASP A 15 10.03 1.27 5.10
N LEU A 16 9.04 1.92 4.48
CA LEU A 16 8.48 1.49 3.20
C LEU A 16 9.56 1.47 2.10
N ALA A 17 10.34 2.55 1.96
CA ALA A 17 11.40 2.64 0.97
C ALA A 17 12.44 1.52 1.16
N ALA A 18 12.92 1.30 2.38
CA ALA A 18 13.87 0.23 2.70
C ALA A 18 13.30 -1.17 2.39
N THR A 19 12.00 -1.37 2.57
CA THR A 19 11.32 -2.63 2.22
C THR A 19 11.24 -2.84 0.72
N LEU A 20 10.87 -1.81 -0.05
CA LEU A 20 10.86 -1.85 -1.53
C LEU A 20 12.26 -2.15 -2.07
N ASP A 21 13.27 -1.49 -1.53
CA ASP A 21 14.69 -1.71 -1.82
C ASP A 21 15.12 -3.18 -1.64
N ARG A 22 14.61 -3.86 -0.60
CA ARG A 22 14.88 -5.30 -0.40
C ARG A 22 14.16 -6.16 -1.44
N VAL A 23 12.94 -5.79 -1.81
CA VAL A 23 12.15 -6.49 -2.84
C VAL A 23 12.78 -6.34 -4.23
N GLU A 24 13.34 -5.18 -4.55
CA GLU A 24 14.08 -4.96 -5.81
C GLU A 24 15.40 -5.74 -5.87
N ARG A 25 16.07 -5.95 -4.74
CA ARG A 25 17.31 -6.75 -4.67
C ARG A 25 17.05 -8.26 -4.61
N ALA A 26 15.82 -8.69 -4.32
CA ALA A 26 15.49 -10.10 -4.24
C ALA A 26 15.31 -10.69 -5.65
N ASP A 27 15.88 -11.87 -5.90
CA ASP A 27 15.60 -12.63 -7.13
C ASP A 27 14.13 -13.08 -7.15
N GLY A 28 13.42 -12.73 -8.20
CA GLY A 28 12.02 -13.11 -8.39
C GLY A 28 11.39 -12.44 -9.61
N PRO A 29 10.16 -12.86 -9.98
CA PRO A 29 9.46 -12.26 -11.11
C PRO A 29 9.26 -10.75 -10.90
N SER A 30 9.62 -9.97 -11.91
CA SER A 30 9.52 -8.50 -11.90
C SER A 30 8.10 -7.99 -12.10
N ASP A 31 7.22 -8.76 -12.75
CA ASP A 31 5.82 -8.38 -12.98
C ASP A 31 4.88 -9.35 -12.27
N THR A 32 4.50 -9.01 -11.04
CA THR A 32 3.52 -9.76 -10.24
C THR A 32 2.30 -8.88 -9.95
N PRO A 33 1.09 -9.46 -9.82
CA PRO A 33 -0.08 -8.73 -9.36
C PRO A 33 0.17 -7.96 -8.06
N GLN A 34 0.96 -8.52 -7.14
CA GLN A 34 1.33 -7.91 -5.87
C GLN A 34 2.16 -6.64 -6.08
N ARG A 35 3.15 -6.66 -6.98
CA ARG A 35 3.96 -5.48 -7.32
C ARG A 35 3.09 -4.36 -7.90
N ARG A 36 2.13 -4.69 -8.77
CA ARG A 36 1.18 -3.72 -9.32
C ARG A 36 0.30 -3.09 -8.23
N LEU A 37 -0.29 -3.91 -7.35
CA LEU A 37 -1.08 -3.41 -6.20
C LEU A 37 -0.28 -2.49 -5.27
N ILE A 38 0.98 -2.83 -4.99
CA ILE A 38 1.87 -1.97 -4.18
C ILE A 38 2.11 -0.63 -4.88
N GLY A 39 2.39 -0.64 -6.18
CA GLY A 39 2.56 0.58 -6.97
C GLY A 39 1.31 1.48 -6.96
N GLU A 40 0.14 0.88 -7.17
CA GLU A 40 -1.14 1.59 -7.10
C GLU A 40 -1.40 2.18 -5.71
N ALA A 41 -1.11 1.45 -4.63
CA ALA A 41 -1.24 1.93 -3.27
C ALA A 41 -0.35 3.16 -2.99
N ILE A 42 0.88 3.16 -3.49
CA ILE A 42 1.81 4.30 -3.37
C ILE A 42 1.26 5.52 -4.11
N SER A 43 0.75 5.32 -5.33
CA SER A 43 0.09 6.41 -6.09
C SER A 43 -1.13 6.97 -5.36
N LEU A 44 -1.96 6.12 -4.73
CA LEU A 44 -3.10 6.56 -3.93
C LEU A 44 -2.67 7.42 -2.73
N LEU A 45 -1.58 7.04 -2.05
CA LEU A 45 -1.05 7.79 -0.91
C LEU A 45 -0.55 9.19 -1.33
N GLY A 46 0.03 9.31 -2.52
CA GLY A 46 0.51 10.59 -3.08
C GLY A 46 -0.60 11.54 -3.56
N GLY A 47 -1.85 11.07 -3.69
CA GLY A 47 -2.99 11.90 -4.06
C GLY A 47 -3.44 12.86 -2.95
N SER A 48 -4.42 13.72 -3.25
CA SER A 48 -5.12 14.57 -2.27
C SER A 48 -6.35 13.86 -1.67
N GLY A 49 -6.89 14.39 -0.57
CA GLY A 49 -8.09 13.86 0.11
C GLY A 49 -7.88 13.53 1.59
N THR A 50 -8.95 13.10 2.26
CA THR A 50 -8.96 12.66 3.67
C THR A 50 -9.24 11.16 3.84
N ASP A 51 -9.39 10.44 2.72
CA ASP A 51 -9.89 9.07 2.59
C ASP A 51 -8.80 8.07 2.14
N ARG A 52 -7.51 8.45 2.20
CA ARG A 52 -6.39 7.62 1.75
C ARG A 52 -6.41 6.22 2.36
N ALA A 53 -6.70 6.11 3.66
CA ALA A 53 -6.74 4.83 4.36
C ALA A 53 -7.84 3.90 3.82
N GLU A 54 -9.05 4.44 3.61
CA GLU A 54 -10.17 3.70 3.04
C GLU A 54 -9.85 3.22 1.62
N ARG A 55 -9.30 4.10 0.78
CA ARG A 55 -8.93 3.78 -0.60
C ARG A 55 -7.86 2.69 -0.67
N VAL A 56 -6.85 2.77 0.19
CA VAL A 56 -5.82 1.71 0.30
C VAL A 56 -6.45 0.41 0.79
N GLN A 57 -7.33 0.45 1.79
CA GLN A 57 -8.02 -0.75 2.28
C GLN A 57 -8.85 -1.42 1.18
N MET A 58 -9.62 -0.64 0.42
CA MET A 58 -10.44 -1.15 -0.68
C MET A 58 -9.58 -1.75 -1.80
N LEU A 59 -8.42 -1.17 -2.11
CA LEU A 59 -7.48 -1.70 -3.10
C LEU A 59 -7.00 -3.12 -2.76
N PHE A 60 -6.78 -3.40 -1.47
CA PHE A 60 -6.35 -4.72 -0.99
C PHE A 60 -7.49 -5.66 -0.60
N SER A 61 -8.75 -5.21 -0.68
CA SER A 61 -9.91 -6.01 -0.30
C SER A 61 -10.30 -6.97 -1.42
N LEU A 62 -10.71 -8.19 -1.05
CA LEU A 62 -11.39 -9.06 -1.99
C LEU A 62 -12.80 -8.49 -2.30
N PRO A 63 -13.31 -8.68 -3.52
CA PRO A 63 -14.70 -8.35 -3.81
C PRO A 63 -15.61 -9.15 -2.86
N TYR A 64 -16.69 -8.51 -2.43
CA TYR A 64 -17.70 -9.17 -1.62
C TYR A 64 -18.26 -10.38 -2.38
N ASP A 65 -18.18 -11.56 -1.75
CA ASP A 65 -18.76 -12.80 -2.26
C ASP A 65 -20.05 -13.10 -1.48
N PRO A 66 -21.25 -12.98 -2.08
CA PRO A 66 -22.50 -13.30 -1.41
C PRO A 66 -22.59 -14.73 -0.86
N GLN A 67 -21.77 -15.65 -1.38
CA GLN A 67 -21.74 -17.05 -0.98
C GLN A 67 -20.62 -17.38 0.03
N TRP A 68 -19.98 -16.37 0.64
CA TRP A 68 -18.80 -16.55 1.50
C TRP A 68 -19.00 -17.52 2.68
N ARG A 69 -20.23 -17.68 3.19
CA ARG A 69 -20.56 -18.60 4.32
C ARG A 69 -20.69 -20.06 3.92
N THR A 70 -20.75 -20.34 2.63
CA THR A 70 -21.08 -21.66 2.06
C THR A 70 -19.92 -22.26 1.26
N LYS A 71 -18.74 -21.63 1.31
CA LYS A 71 -17.49 -22.14 0.75
C LYS A 71 -16.66 -22.87 1.81
#